data_AF-A0A832CE69-F1
#
_entry.id   AF-A0A832CE69-F1
#
_cell.length_a   1.000
_cell.length_b   1.000
_cell.length_c   1.000
_cell.angle_alpha   90.00
_cell.angle_beta   90.00
_cell.angle_gamma   90.00
#
_symmetry.space_group_name_H-M   'P 1'
#
loop_
_entity.id
_entity.type
_entity.pdbx_description
1 polymer ?
#
loop_
_entity_poly.entity_id
_entity_poly.type
_entity_poly.pdbx_seq_one_letter_code
_entity_poly.pdbx_strand_id
1 'polypeptide(L)' 'MMTGKEYVESLRKYRPKIYFMGRRIENVADDPITAPHVNAAAMTYELAHDPRYESVMTAVSHLTGEK' A
#
# COMPACT_ATOMS: atom_id res chain seq x y z
N MET A 1 -2.23 5.34 10.91
CA MET A 1 -1.87 4.52 9.72
C MET A 1 -2.88 4.77 8.60
N MET A 2 -2.48 4.67 7.32
CA MET A 2 -3.40 4.76 6.17
C MET A 2 -4.32 3.52 6.09
N THR A 3 -5.48 3.64 5.46
CA THR A 3 -6.32 2.53 4.98
C THR A 3 -5.79 1.97 3.65
N GLY A 4 -6.29 0.79 3.21
CA GLY A 4 -5.91 0.23 1.92
C GLY A 4 -6.26 1.17 0.76
N LYS A 5 -7.43 1.81 0.82
CA LYS A 5 -7.84 2.81 -0.17
C LYS A 5 -6.92 4.03 -0.18
N GLU A 6 -6.59 4.59 0.98
CA GLU A 6 -5.69 5.75 1.06
C GLU A 6 -4.28 5.42 0.56
N TYR A 7 -3.79 4.21 0.81
CA TYR A 7 -2.53 3.73 0.25
C TYR A 7 -2.55 3.73 -1.28
N VAL A 8 -3.58 3.17 -1.92
CA VAL A 8 -3.72 3.17 -3.38
C VAL A 8 -3.79 4.60 -3.93
N GLU A 9 -4.58 5.48 -3.31
CA GLU A 9 -4.67 6.90 -3.72
C GLU A 9 -3.33 7.64 -3.56
N SER A 10 -2.54 7.30 -2.54
CA SER A 10 -1.21 7.88 -2.34
C SER A 10 -0.27 7.54 -3.51
N LEU A 11 -0.35 6.31 -4.04
CA LEU A 11 0.45 5.86 -5.16
C LEU A 11 0.06 6.52 -6.48
N ARG A 12 -1.20 6.91 -6.65
CA ARG A 12 -1.63 7.71 -7.82
C ARG A 12 -1.01 9.10 -7.88
N LYS A 13 -0.57 9.64 -6.75
CA LYS A 13 0.16 10.91 -6.66
C LYS A 13 1.67 10.72 -6.77
N TYR A 14 2.15 9.51 -6.51
CA TYR A 14 3.55 9.15 -6.59
C TYR A 14 4.01 9.02 -8.05
N ARG A 15 5.20 9.55 -8.37
CA ARG A 15 5.76 9.59 -9.74
C ARG A 15 7.16 8.96 -9.79
N PRO A 16 7.29 7.66 -9.52
CA PRO A 16 8.58 6.97 -9.63
C PRO A 16 8.98 6.82 -11.10
N LYS A 17 10.28 6.72 -11.37
CA LYS A 17 10.79 6.40 -12.71
C LYS A 17 10.90 4.88 -12.84
N ILE A 18 9.86 4.25 -13.39
CA ILE A 18 9.79 2.79 -13.57
C ILE A 18 9.65 2.46 -15.05
N TYR A 19 10.48 1.53 -15.52
CA TYR A 19 10.46 1.01 -16.87
C TYR A 19 10.27 -0.50 -16.84
N PHE A 20 9.37 -1.01 -17.66
CA PHE A 20 9.11 -2.44 -17.79
C PHE A 20 8.89 -2.76 -19.26
N MET A 21 9.57 -3.78 -19.79
CA MET A 21 9.48 -4.18 -21.22
C MET A 21 9.63 -3.01 -22.21
N GLY A 22 10.58 -2.12 -21.97
CA GLY A 22 10.86 -0.98 -22.85
C GLY A 22 9.85 0.17 -22.80
N ARG A 23 8.78 0.07 -21.99
CA ARG A 23 7.82 1.16 -21.75
C ARG A 23 7.97 1.74 -20.35
N ARG A 24 7.67 3.03 -20.21
CA ARG A 24 7.56 3.67 -18.89
C ARG A 24 6.20 3.36 -18.28
N ILE A 25 6.17 3.07 -16.97
CA ILE A 25 4.95 2.99 -16.18
C ILE A 25 4.74 4.35 -15.53
N GLU A 26 3.66 5.05 -15.91
CA GLU A 26 3.35 6.39 -15.41
C GLU A 26 2.69 6.37 -14.02
N ASN A 27 1.94 5.31 -13.71
CA ASN A 27 1.21 5.15 -12.46
C ASN A 27 1.11 3.67 -12.10
N VAL A 28 1.71 3.29 -10.96
CA VAL A 28 1.76 1.89 -10.51
C VAL A 28 0.43 1.38 -9.97
N ALA A 29 -0.45 2.26 -9.50
CA ALA A 29 -1.73 1.88 -8.92
C ALA A 29 -2.74 1.44 -9.99
N ASP A 30 -2.66 2.02 -11.19
CA ASP A 30 -3.63 1.79 -12.26
C ASP A 30 -3.07 1.00 -13.45
N ASP A 31 -1.74 0.80 -13.55
CA ASP A 31 -1.14 -0.03 -14.61
C ASP A 31 -1.48 -1.52 -14.42
N PRO A 32 -2.03 -2.21 -15.44
CA PRO A 32 -2.48 -3.61 -15.31
C PRO A 32 -1.39 -4.60 -14.84
N ILE A 33 -0.12 -4.27 -15.05
CA ILE A 33 1.00 -5.15 -14.66
C ILE A 33 1.30 -5.01 -13.17
N THR A 34 1.18 -3.81 -12.61
CA THR A 34 1.56 -3.53 -11.21
C THR A 34 0.37 -3.46 -10.27
N ALA A 35 -0.83 -3.13 -10.77
CA ALA A 35 -2.05 -3.01 -9.98
C ALA A 35 -2.36 -4.26 -9.13
N PRO A 36 -2.18 -5.52 -9.61
CA PRO A 36 -2.40 -6.70 -8.76
C PRO A 36 -1.49 -6.73 -7.53
N HIS A 37 -0.22 -6.34 -7.68
CA HIS A 37 0.71 -6.24 -6.56
C HIS A 37 0.34 -5.10 -5.61
N VAL A 38 -0.04 -3.94 -6.14
CA VAL A 38 -0.52 -2.80 -5.34
C VAL A 38 -1.75 -3.19 -4.51
N ASN A 39 -2.69 -3.93 -5.10
CA ASN A 39 -3.87 -4.42 -4.38
C ASN A 39 -3.48 -5.41 -3.25
N ALA A 40 -2.53 -6.31 -3.50
CA ALA A 40 -2.04 -7.22 -2.48
C ALA A 40 -1.36 -6.47 -1.31
N ALA A 41 -0.57 -5.43 -1.60
CA ALA A 41 0.02 -4.57 -0.57
C ALA A 41 -1.05 -3.74 0.17
N ALA A 42 -2.09 -3.26 -0.53
CA ALA A 42 -3.18 -2.50 0.08
C ALA A 42 -3.93 -3.32 1.16
N MET A 43 -4.00 -4.64 1.00
CA MET A 43 -4.63 -5.52 1.99
C MET A 43 -3.94 -5.49 3.35
N THR A 44 -2.62 -5.23 3.44
CA THR A 44 -1.94 -5.16 4.74
C THR A 44 -2.38 -3.93 5.53
N TYR A 45 -2.58 -2.80 4.84
CA TYR A 45 -3.18 -1.61 5.43
C TYR A 45 -4.64 -1.85 5.82
N GLU A 46 -5.43 -2.47 4.94
CA GLU A 46 -6.84 -2.72 5.21
C GLU A 46 -7.06 -3.64 6.43
N LEU A 47 -6.35 -4.76 6.48
CA LEU A 47 -6.46 -5.74 7.57
C LEU A 47 -5.92 -5.21 8.90
N ALA A 48 -5.02 -4.21 8.88
CA ALA A 48 -4.57 -3.54 10.10
C ALA A 48 -5.69 -2.75 10.81
N HIS A 49 -6.77 -2.38 10.10
CA HIS A 49 -7.95 -1.74 10.70
C HIS A 49 -9.07 -2.72 11.07
N ASP A 50 -8.94 -4.01 10.75
CA ASP A 50 -9.93 -5.03 11.11
C ASP A 50 -9.69 -5.52 12.55
N PRO A 51 -10.62 -5.29 13.49
CA PRO A 51 -10.44 -5.70 14.89
C PRO A 51 -10.20 -7.21 15.07
N ARG A 52 -10.62 -8.04 14.09
CA ARG A 52 -10.41 -9.50 14.13
C ARG A 52 -8.93 -9.88 13.95
N TYR A 53 -8.14 -9.03 13.30
CA TYR A 53 -6.73 -9.29 12.97
C TYR A 53 -5.76 -8.32 13.65
N GLU A 54 -6.26 -7.38 14.46
CA GLU A 54 -5.47 -6.32 15.10
C GLU A 54 -4.20 -6.83 15.80
N SER A 55 -4.31 -7.96 16.53
CA SER A 55 -3.22 -8.54 17.33
C SER A 55 -2.05 -9.09 16.50
N VAL A 56 -2.27 -9.42 15.23
CA VAL A 56 -1.23 -9.93 14.32
C VAL A 56 -0.80 -8.90 13.28
N MET A 57 -1.64 -7.89 13.03
CA MET A 57 -1.37 -6.87 12.01
C MET A 57 -0.71 -5.60 12.58
N THR A 58 -0.83 -5.35 13.89
CA THR A 58 -0.32 -4.11 14.52
C THR A 58 0.49 -4.40 15.78
N ALA A 59 1.33 -3.44 16.18
CA ALA A 59 2.07 -3.46 17.43
C ALA A 59 2.30 -2.03 17.91
N VAL A 60 2.48 -1.83 19.22
CA VAL A 60 2.87 -0.52 19.75
C VAL A 60 4.36 -0.31 19.53
N SER A 61 4.70 0.77 18.84
CA SER A 61 6.08 1.19 18.59
C SER A 61 6.79 1.51 19.91
N HIS A 62 7.90 0.84 20.18
CA HIS A 62 8.74 1.15 21.36
C HIS A 62 9.49 2.49 21.22
N LEU A 63 9.47 3.11 20.02
CA LEU A 63 10.15 4.39 19.75
C LEU A 63 9.22 5.59 19.99
N THR A 64 7.95 5.46 19.58
CA THR A 64 6.99 6.58 19.59
C THR A 64 5.83 6.37 20.56
N GLY A 65 5.57 5.14 21.01
CA GLY A 65 4.38 4.78 21.79
C GLY A 65 3.09 4.76 20.96
N GLU A 66 3.18 5.07 19.67
CA GLU A 66 2.06 5.00 18.73
C GLU A 66 1.85 3.55 18.25
N LYS A 67 0.62 3.26 17.82
CA LYS A 67 0.25 2.00 17.17
C LYS A 67 0.36 2.13 15.64
#